data_AF-Q4CX04-F1
#
_entry.id   AF-Q4CX04-F1
#
_cell.length_a   1.000
_cell.length_b   1.000
_cell.length_c   1.000
_cell.angle_alpha   90.00
_cell.angle_beta   90.00
_cell.angle_gamma   90.00
#
_symmetry.space_group_name_H-M   'P 1'
#
loop_
_entity.id
_entity.type
_entity.pdbx_description
1 polymer ?
#
loop_
_entity_poly.entity_id
_entity_poly.type
_entity_poly.pdbx_seq_one_letter_code
_entity_poly.pdbx_strand_id
1 'polypeptide(L)'
;MVLTSVRWWNVAPTEPVGANQNGEERFLLFSLEHPCCIVYARLPSLSLSSFFILRTEGRMQIFVKSAAGKTSAIQASAQETVASLRLKAGVCDGTLFYGGQCLCDEATLADYGLQRESTIQVMLPVEGGKGKKKKKKVFTKPKKPIHRHKLEKMRALKYFKVTENDDGSFKVERTRDECPNPVCGAGVFMAQHKDRKYCGKCHLTYAAR
;
A
#
# COMPACT_ATOMS: atom_id res chain seq x y z
N MET A 1 -30.69 8.45 -0.18
CA MET A 1 -29.57 7.77 -0.86
C MET A 1 -29.09 6.65 0.05
N VAL A 2 -29.39 5.43 -0.40
CA VAL A 2 -29.03 4.07 0.07
C VAL A 2 -28.45 3.88 1.48
N LEU A 3 -29.23 3.17 2.28
CA LEU A 3 -28.87 2.40 3.48
C LEU A 3 -27.95 1.22 3.15
N THR A 4 -26.97 0.94 4.02
CA THR A 4 -26.51 -0.39 4.50
C THR A 4 -25.23 -0.13 5.32
N SER A 5 -25.26 -0.05 6.65
CA SER A 5 -25.42 -1.14 7.62
C SER A 5 -24.48 -2.33 7.38
N VAL A 6 -23.41 -2.34 8.16
CA VAL A 6 -22.79 -3.48 8.86
C VAL A 6 -22.85 -4.85 8.16
N ARG A 7 -21.68 -5.36 7.75
CA ARG A 7 -21.39 -6.79 7.94
C ARG A 7 -19.90 -7.06 8.04
N TRP A 8 -19.45 -7.10 9.30
CA TRP A 8 -18.41 -8.02 9.74
C TRP A 8 -18.74 -9.41 9.17
N TRP A 9 -17.90 -9.93 8.29
CA TRP A 9 -17.84 -11.36 8.02
C TRP A 9 -16.66 -11.91 8.80
N ASN A 10 -16.99 -12.53 9.93
CA ASN A 10 -16.18 -13.55 10.55
C ASN A 10 -15.98 -14.65 9.50
N VAL A 11 -14.79 -14.76 8.94
CA VAL A 11 -14.36 -16.01 8.32
C VAL A 11 -13.77 -16.82 9.45
N ALA A 12 -14.52 -17.84 9.87
CA ALA A 12 -14.04 -18.84 10.81
C ALA A 12 -12.79 -19.54 10.22
N PRO A 13 -11.74 -19.77 11.02
CA PRO A 13 -10.55 -20.49 10.57
C PRO A 13 -10.92 -21.95 10.26
N THR A 14 -10.68 -22.38 9.02
CA THR A 14 -10.87 -23.76 8.57
C THR A 14 -9.85 -24.67 9.24
N GLU A 15 -10.34 -25.68 9.95
CA GLU A 15 -9.51 -26.68 10.64
C GLU A 15 -8.58 -27.42 9.65
N PRO A 16 -7.31 -27.66 10.02
CA PRO A 16 -6.33 -28.32 9.17
C PRO A 16 -6.64 -29.81 8.98
N VAL A 17 -6.74 -30.28 7.74
CA VAL A 17 -6.89 -31.72 7.43
C VAL A 17 -5.51 -32.39 7.43
N GLY A 18 -4.93 -32.52 8.62
CA GLY A 18 -3.77 -33.36 8.91
C GLY A 18 -2.39 -32.77 8.57
N ALA A 19 -1.43 -33.06 9.44
CA ALA A 19 -0.02 -32.71 9.29
C ALA A 19 0.75 -33.82 8.56
N ASN A 20 1.69 -33.44 7.68
CA ASN A 20 2.70 -34.40 7.20
C ASN A 20 3.77 -34.62 8.27
N GLN A 21 4.67 -35.60 8.05
CA GLN A 21 5.70 -36.04 9.00
C GLN A 21 6.74 -34.95 9.36
N ASN A 22 6.66 -33.76 8.76
CA ASN A 22 7.50 -32.60 9.07
C ASN A 22 6.71 -31.43 9.69
N GLY A 23 5.45 -31.66 10.09
CA GLY A 23 4.65 -30.67 10.83
C GLY A 23 4.13 -29.49 10.01
N GLU A 24 4.06 -29.61 8.68
CA GLU A 24 3.57 -28.52 7.81
C GLU A 24 2.07 -28.71 7.48
N GLU A 25 1.26 -27.73 7.85
CA GLU A 25 -0.20 -27.67 7.59
C GLU A 25 -0.49 -27.26 6.14
N ARG A 26 -1.26 -28.07 5.41
CA ARG A 26 -1.66 -27.78 4.01
C ARG A 26 -3.06 -27.17 3.95
N PHE A 27 -3.14 -25.94 3.45
CA PHE A 27 -4.40 -25.28 3.08
C PHE A 27 -4.66 -25.45 1.58
N LEU A 28 -5.81 -26.02 1.20
CA LEU A 28 -6.26 -26.07 -0.19
C LEU A 28 -6.85 -24.72 -0.60
N LEU A 29 -6.08 -23.91 -1.32
CA LEU A 29 -6.55 -22.69 -1.98
C LEU A 29 -7.19 -23.05 -3.32
N PHE A 30 -8.52 -23.01 -3.37
CA PHE A 30 -9.29 -22.97 -4.62
C PHE A 30 -9.21 -21.55 -5.20
N SER A 31 -8.55 -21.39 -6.34
CA SER A 31 -8.59 -20.15 -7.12
C SER A 31 -9.28 -20.44 -8.45
N LEU A 32 -10.56 -20.06 -8.52
CA LEU A 32 -11.29 -19.93 -9.77
C LEU A 32 -10.71 -18.77 -10.59
N GLU A 33 -10.82 -18.88 -11.91
CA GLU A 33 -10.58 -17.82 -12.91
C GLU A 33 -9.14 -17.63 -13.43
N HIS A 34 -8.48 -18.70 -13.92
CA HIS A 34 -7.64 -18.60 -15.14
C HIS A 34 -7.69 -19.93 -15.94
N PRO A 35 -8.65 -20.09 -16.86
CA PRO A 35 -8.67 -21.17 -17.82
C PRO A 35 -7.80 -20.78 -19.02
N CYS A 36 -6.59 -21.30 -19.13
CA CYS A 36 -5.84 -21.31 -20.40
C CYS A 36 -4.90 -22.51 -20.48
N CYS A 37 -5.29 -23.46 -21.34
CA CYS A 37 -4.38 -24.22 -22.18
C CYS A 37 -3.52 -25.32 -21.53
N ILE A 38 -4.13 -26.19 -20.72
CA ILE A 38 -3.64 -27.59 -20.63
C ILE A 38 -4.27 -28.35 -21.79
N VAL A 39 -3.65 -28.27 -22.97
CA VAL A 39 -3.94 -29.18 -24.06
C VAL A 39 -3.07 -30.41 -23.82
N TYR A 40 -3.68 -31.46 -23.27
CA TYR A 40 -3.05 -32.77 -23.11
C TYR A 40 -2.67 -33.33 -24.48
N ALA A 41 -1.43 -33.12 -24.91
CA ALA A 41 -0.83 -33.86 -26.01
C ALA A 41 -0.38 -35.23 -25.49
N ARG A 42 -1.27 -36.20 -25.68
CA ARG A 42 -1.06 -37.64 -25.56
C ARG A 42 -0.10 -38.09 -26.67
N LEU A 43 1.18 -38.34 -26.40
CA LEU A 43 2.12 -39.06 -27.29
C LEU A 43 3.36 -39.54 -26.51
N PRO A 44 4.05 -40.60 -26.96
CA PRO A 44 4.20 -41.80 -26.15
C PRO A 44 5.67 -42.09 -25.79
N SER A 45 5.82 -42.95 -24.79
CA SER A 45 6.93 -43.91 -24.60
C SER A 45 8.16 -43.70 -25.51
N LEU A 46 9.01 -42.73 -25.15
CA LEU A 46 10.36 -42.66 -25.67
C LEU A 46 11.32 -42.74 -24.49
N SER A 47 11.87 -43.95 -24.35
CA SER A 47 13.26 -44.18 -23.97
C SER A 47 13.72 -43.46 -22.70
N LEU A 48 13.57 -44.16 -21.58
CA LEU A 48 14.41 -44.01 -20.39
C LEU A 48 15.88 -44.33 -20.74
N SER A 49 16.52 -43.50 -21.55
CA SER A 49 17.94 -43.59 -21.83
C SER A 49 18.63 -42.42 -21.16
N SER A 50 19.05 -42.67 -19.93
CA SER A 50 20.23 -42.03 -19.33
C SER A 50 20.17 -40.50 -19.27
N PHE A 51 19.22 -39.97 -18.50
CA PHE A 51 19.49 -38.71 -17.81
C PHE A 51 20.62 -39.00 -16.82
N PHE A 52 21.86 -38.83 -17.29
CA PHE A 52 23.06 -38.86 -16.48
C PHE A 52 22.91 -37.78 -15.41
N ILE A 53 22.32 -38.14 -14.27
CA ILE A 53 22.61 -37.46 -13.01
C ILE A 53 24.09 -37.75 -12.80
N LEU A 54 24.94 -36.81 -13.21
CA LEU A 54 26.30 -36.74 -12.72
C LEU A 54 26.16 -36.73 -11.20
N ARG A 55 26.40 -37.90 -10.62
CA ARG A 55 26.40 -38.15 -9.19
C ARG A 55 27.66 -37.44 -8.68
N THR A 56 27.57 -36.12 -8.50
CA THR A 56 28.57 -35.37 -7.75
C THR A 56 28.44 -35.83 -6.30
N GLU A 57 29.10 -36.93 -5.98
CA GLU A 57 29.19 -37.47 -4.63
C GLU A 57 29.82 -36.39 -3.75
N GLY A 58 28.99 -35.74 -2.93
CA GLY A 58 29.41 -34.81 -1.89
C GLY A 58 29.35 -33.32 -2.21
N ARG A 59 29.24 -32.87 -3.47
CA ARG A 59 29.13 -31.44 -3.79
C ARG A 59 27.73 -31.04 -4.24
N MET A 60 27.14 -30.08 -3.51
CA MET A 60 25.87 -29.44 -3.82
C MET A 60 26.09 -27.96 -4.17
N GLN A 61 25.23 -27.44 -5.03
CA GLN A 61 25.20 -26.01 -5.35
C GLN A 61 24.18 -25.33 -4.46
N ILE A 62 24.57 -24.23 -3.82
CA ILE A 62 23.72 -23.38 -3.01
C ILE A 62 23.76 -21.95 -3.55
N PHE A 63 22.71 -21.17 -3.27
CA PHE A 63 22.58 -19.81 -3.76
C PHE A 63 22.63 -18.83 -2.59
N VAL A 64 23.46 -17.80 -2.68
CA VAL A 64 23.53 -16.73 -1.68
C VAL A 64 22.96 -15.46 -2.30
N LYS A 65 21.84 -14.98 -1.76
CA LYS A 65 21.20 -13.72 -2.13
C LYS A 65 21.78 -12.59 -1.28
N SER A 66 22.49 -11.68 -1.92
CA SER A 66 22.98 -10.45 -1.30
C SER A 66 21.83 -9.46 -1.04
N ALA A 67 22.02 -8.54 -0.09
CA ALA A 67 21.06 -7.46 0.17
C ALA A 67 20.78 -6.57 -1.06
N ALA A 68 21.71 -6.51 -2.01
CA ALA A 68 21.52 -5.81 -3.29
C ALA A 68 20.64 -6.58 -4.30
N GLY A 69 20.14 -7.77 -3.94
CA GLY A 69 19.34 -8.63 -4.82
C GLY A 69 20.15 -9.49 -5.79
N LYS A 70 21.49 -9.37 -5.79
CA LYS A 70 22.37 -10.23 -6.60
C LYS A 70 22.48 -11.61 -5.96
N THR A 71 22.36 -12.66 -6.77
CA THR A 71 22.50 -14.05 -6.32
C THR A 71 23.82 -14.63 -6.82
N SER A 72 24.68 -15.10 -5.91
CA SER A 72 25.88 -15.85 -6.24
C SER A 72 25.65 -17.34 -6.03
N ALA A 73 26.16 -18.17 -6.94
CA ALA A 73 26.07 -19.62 -6.81
C ALA A 73 27.40 -20.16 -6.27
N ILE A 74 27.34 -20.95 -5.20
CA ILE A 74 28.51 -21.46 -4.49
C ILE A 74 28.45 -22.97 -4.42
N GLN A 75 29.58 -23.62 -4.68
CA GLN A 75 29.72 -25.06 -4.50
C GLN A 75 30.15 -25.37 -3.07
N ALA A 76 29.30 -26.13 -2.37
CA ALA A 76 29.45 -26.46 -0.97
C ALA A 76 29.23 -27.96 -0.72
N SER A 77 29.72 -28.45 0.41
CA SER A 77 29.43 -29.80 0.93
C SER A 77 28.69 -29.68 2.24
N ALA A 78 27.87 -30.68 2.60
CA ALA A 78 27.09 -30.70 3.83
C ALA A 78 27.96 -30.60 5.10
N GLN A 79 29.23 -31.00 5.02
CA GLN A 79 30.20 -30.97 6.12
C GLN A 79 30.96 -29.64 6.23
N GLU A 80 30.79 -28.71 5.29
CA GLU A 80 31.43 -27.40 5.38
C GLU A 80 30.80 -26.55 6.47
N THR A 81 31.61 -25.70 7.11
CA THR A 81 31.14 -24.73 8.09
C THR A 81 30.58 -23.48 7.42
N VAL A 82 29.67 -22.79 8.11
CA VAL A 82 29.10 -21.51 7.66
C VAL A 82 30.21 -20.46 7.48
N ALA A 83 31.26 -20.48 8.31
CA ALA A 83 32.44 -19.62 8.15
C ALA A 83 33.12 -19.79 6.77
N SER A 84 33.24 -21.03 6.29
CA SER A 84 33.82 -21.35 4.98
C SER A 84 32.94 -20.83 3.84
N LEU A 85 31.62 -20.94 3.98
CA LEU A 85 30.67 -20.37 3.01
C LEU A 85 30.76 -18.85 2.94
N ARG A 86 30.90 -18.18 4.08
CA ARG A 86 31.01 -16.72 4.16
C ARG A 86 32.23 -16.20 3.40
N LEU A 87 33.35 -16.91 3.50
CA LEU A 87 34.57 -16.63 2.71
C LEU A 87 34.34 -16.85 1.22
N LYS A 88 33.72 -17.97 0.82
CA LYS A 88 33.40 -18.24 -0.60
C LYS A 88 32.40 -17.24 -1.19
N ALA A 89 31.46 -16.74 -0.38
CA ALA A 89 30.47 -15.76 -0.79
C ALA A 89 31.04 -14.33 -0.87
N GLY A 90 32.22 -14.08 -0.28
CA GLY A 90 32.81 -12.74 -0.19
C GLY A 90 32.03 -11.80 0.73
N VAL A 91 31.35 -12.32 1.76
CA VAL A 91 30.51 -11.52 2.67
C VAL A 91 31.29 -11.17 3.94
N CYS A 92 31.87 -9.96 3.99
CA CYS A 92 32.64 -9.50 5.14
C CYS A 92 31.76 -9.08 6.33
N ASP A 93 30.67 -8.33 6.12
CA ASP A 93 29.93 -7.65 7.21
C ASP A 93 28.42 -8.00 7.25
N GLY A 94 28.07 -9.23 6.88
CA GLY A 94 26.68 -9.68 6.82
C GLY A 94 26.44 -10.98 7.59
N THR A 95 25.26 -11.09 8.18
CA THR A 95 24.77 -12.32 8.80
C THR A 95 24.01 -13.15 7.77
N LEU A 96 24.27 -14.46 7.73
CA LEU A 96 23.62 -15.40 6.83
C LEU A 96 22.33 -15.93 7.46
N PHE A 97 21.25 -15.95 6.69
CA PHE A 97 19.92 -16.36 7.14
C PHE A 97 19.32 -17.45 6.24
N TYR A 98 18.74 -18.46 6.87
CA TYR A 98 18.02 -19.53 6.20
C TYR A 98 16.85 -19.99 7.09
N GLY A 99 15.68 -20.23 6.49
CA GLY A 99 14.50 -20.74 7.22
C GLY A 99 14.04 -19.88 8.42
N GLY A 100 14.35 -18.59 8.43
CA GLY A 100 14.05 -17.69 9.55
C GLY A 100 15.06 -17.74 10.71
N GLN A 101 16.12 -18.53 10.61
CA GLN A 101 17.19 -18.62 11.61
C GLN A 101 18.47 -17.96 11.08
N CYS A 102 19.23 -17.32 11.97
CA CYS A 102 20.58 -16.87 11.69
C CYS A 102 21.54 -18.07 11.77
N LEU A 103 22.42 -18.19 10.78
CA LEU A 103 23.42 -19.24 10.73
C LEU A 103 24.64 -18.82 11.57
N CYS A 104 25.05 -19.68 12.50
CA CYS A 104 26.25 -19.47 13.32
C CYS A 104 27.50 -19.92 12.56
N ASP A 105 28.62 -19.21 12.72
CA ASP A 105 29.86 -19.46 11.97
C ASP A 105 30.43 -20.88 12.22
N GLU A 106 30.22 -21.45 13.41
CA GLU A 106 30.75 -22.76 13.84
C GLU A 106 29.89 -23.96 13.41
N ALA A 107 28.63 -23.72 13.02
CA ALA A 107 27.71 -24.78 12.65
C ALA A 107 27.94 -25.27 11.21
N THR A 108 27.55 -26.52 10.93
CA THR A 108 27.65 -27.12 9.60
C THR A 108 26.38 -26.91 8.79
N LEU A 109 26.46 -27.08 7.46
CA LEU A 109 25.29 -26.94 6.60
C LEU A 109 24.25 -28.05 6.82
N ALA A 110 24.71 -29.23 7.25
CA ALA A 110 23.86 -30.35 7.60
C ALA A 110 22.95 -30.06 8.80
N ASP A 111 23.45 -29.32 9.80
CA ASP A 111 22.70 -29.01 11.04
C ASP A 111 21.44 -28.18 10.74
N TYR A 112 21.52 -27.30 9.74
CA TYR A 112 20.40 -26.47 9.28
C TYR A 112 19.58 -27.12 8.16
N GLY A 113 19.91 -28.34 7.74
CA GLY A 113 19.20 -29.05 6.67
C GLY A 113 19.27 -28.37 5.31
N LEU A 114 20.39 -27.71 4.98
CA LEU A 114 20.58 -27.10 3.66
C LEU A 114 20.66 -28.18 2.59
N GLN A 115 19.83 -28.05 1.56
CA GLN A 115 19.73 -28.96 0.43
C GLN A 115 20.40 -28.38 -0.82
N ARG A 116 20.41 -29.19 -1.89
CA ARG A 116 20.75 -28.71 -3.23
C ARG A 116 19.79 -27.58 -3.60
N GLU A 117 20.34 -26.51 -4.15
CA GLU A 117 19.61 -25.33 -4.61
C GLU A 117 18.95 -24.49 -3.50
N SER A 118 19.28 -24.74 -2.23
CA SER A 118 18.83 -23.87 -1.13
C SER A 118 19.35 -22.44 -1.29
N THR A 119 18.47 -21.46 -1.04
CA THR A 119 18.81 -20.03 -1.09
C THR A 119 19.03 -19.46 0.31
N ILE A 120 20.25 -19.01 0.60
CA ILE A 120 20.63 -18.29 1.82
C ILE A 120 20.49 -16.78 1.55
N GLN A 121 19.99 -16.02 2.52
CA GLN A 121 19.89 -14.57 2.43
C GLN A 121 20.95 -13.91 3.28
N VAL A 122 21.66 -12.91 2.73
CA VAL A 122 22.59 -12.07 3.48
C VAL A 122 21.83 -10.87 4.00
N MET A 123 21.77 -10.72 5.33
CA MET A 123 21.29 -9.49 5.96
C MET A 123 22.49 -8.66 6.38
N LEU A 124 22.57 -7.42 5.89
CA LEU A 124 23.50 -6.44 6.42
C LEU A 124 22.76 -5.61 7.48
N PRO A 125 23.37 -5.32 8.63
CA PRO A 125 22.83 -4.34 9.55
C PRO A 125 22.82 -2.98 8.85
N VAL A 126 21.62 -2.48 8.56
CA VAL A 126 21.50 -1.10 8.09
C VAL A 126 21.57 -0.19 9.32
N GLU A 127 22.48 0.80 9.31
CA GLU A 127 22.32 1.94 10.19
C GLU A 127 21.00 2.61 9.81
N GLY A 128 19.95 2.32 10.58
CA GLY A 128 18.62 2.89 10.36
C GLY A 128 18.77 4.40 10.24
N GLY A 129 18.50 4.91 9.03
CA GLY A 129 18.89 6.26 8.63
C GLY A 129 18.65 7.25 9.75
N LYS A 130 19.75 7.84 10.26
CA LYS A 130 19.76 8.94 11.22
C LYS A 130 19.10 10.22 10.65
N GLY A 131 18.24 10.10 9.63
CA GLY A 131 17.23 11.09 9.35
C GLY A 131 16.36 11.17 10.59
N LYS A 132 16.56 12.23 11.39
CA LYS A 132 15.80 12.57 12.59
C LYS A 132 14.32 12.25 12.33
N LYS A 133 13.86 11.05 12.74
CA LYS A 133 12.44 10.69 12.69
C LYS A 133 11.80 11.77 13.52
N LYS A 134 11.11 12.71 12.87
CA LYS A 134 10.43 13.81 13.56
C LYS A 134 9.54 13.12 14.57
N LYS A 135 9.90 13.19 15.86
CA LYS A 135 9.08 12.65 16.94
C LYS A 135 7.69 13.21 16.68
N LYS A 136 6.69 12.33 16.57
CA LYS A 136 5.30 12.73 16.40
C LYS A 136 5.06 13.76 17.51
N LYS A 137 4.85 15.02 17.13
CA LYS A 137 4.66 16.08 18.12
C LYS A 137 3.43 15.64 18.92
N VAL A 138 3.61 15.36 20.21
CA VAL A 138 2.48 15.18 21.12
C VAL A 138 1.75 16.52 21.07
N PHE A 139 0.61 16.52 20.39
CA PHE A 139 -0.12 17.74 20.13
C PHE A 139 -0.86 18.07 21.42
N THR A 140 -0.24 18.90 22.27
CA THR A 140 -0.73 19.25 23.61
C THR A 140 -2.00 20.09 23.58
N LYS A 141 -2.22 20.80 22.48
CA LYS A 141 -3.44 21.59 22.27
C LYS A 141 -4.44 20.73 21.50
N PRO A 142 -5.76 20.88 21.69
CA PRO A 142 -6.74 20.20 20.84
C PRO A 142 -6.66 20.69 19.39
N LYS A 143 -6.92 19.81 18.42
CA LYS A 143 -6.85 20.17 16.98
C LYS A 143 -7.85 21.29 16.72
N LYS A 144 -7.36 22.41 16.18
CA LYS A 144 -8.21 23.56 15.84
C LYS A 144 -9.41 23.04 15.04
N PRO A 145 -10.66 23.28 15.48
CA PRO A 145 -11.82 22.84 14.72
C PRO A 145 -11.75 23.49 13.34
N ILE A 146 -11.99 22.70 12.30
CA ILE A 146 -12.02 23.20 10.92
C ILE A 146 -13.26 24.08 10.79
N HIS A 147 -13.11 25.28 10.21
CA HIS A 147 -14.25 26.15 9.92
C HIS A 147 -15.25 25.39 9.04
N ARG A 148 -16.48 25.23 9.54
CA ARG A 148 -17.58 24.65 8.78
C ARG A 148 -18.44 25.79 8.24
N HIS A 149 -18.62 25.83 6.92
CA HIS A 149 -19.55 26.78 6.33
C HIS A 149 -20.98 26.49 6.80
N LYS A 150 -21.65 27.50 7.36
CA LYS A 150 -23.05 27.39 7.76
C LYS A 150 -23.92 27.32 6.51
N LEU A 151 -24.62 26.21 6.36
CA LEU A 151 -25.68 26.06 5.37
C LEU A 151 -26.89 26.87 5.84
N GLU A 152 -27.14 28.00 5.20
CA GLU A 152 -28.39 28.74 5.36
C GLU A 152 -29.36 28.25 4.30
N LYS A 153 -30.47 27.66 4.75
CA LYS A 153 -31.57 27.31 3.85
C LYS A 153 -32.06 28.57 3.15
N MET A 154 -32.30 28.47 1.84
CA MET A 154 -32.85 29.56 1.02
C MET A 154 -31.97 30.83 1.01
N ARG A 155 -30.64 30.70 1.10
CA ARG A 155 -29.71 31.85 1.12
C ARG A 155 -29.92 32.82 -0.05
N ALA A 156 -30.22 32.30 -1.25
CA ALA A 156 -30.44 33.12 -2.45
C ALA A 156 -31.72 33.96 -2.38
N LEU A 157 -32.81 33.42 -1.80
CA LEU A 157 -34.09 34.12 -1.70
C LEU A 157 -34.04 35.30 -0.72
N LYS A 158 -33.13 35.27 0.25
CA LYS A 158 -32.90 36.40 1.17
C LYS A 158 -32.40 37.67 0.46
N TYR A 159 -31.98 37.58 -0.80
CA TYR A 159 -31.52 38.74 -1.56
C TYR A 159 -32.67 39.52 -2.21
N PHE A 160 -33.89 39.02 -2.12
CA PHE A 160 -35.07 39.65 -2.68
C PHE A 160 -36.04 40.02 -1.55
N LYS A 161 -36.55 41.24 -1.58
CA LYS A 161 -37.67 41.71 -0.76
C LYS A 161 -38.88 41.79 -1.67
N VAL A 162 -39.98 41.15 -1.28
CA VAL A 162 -41.24 41.24 -2.00
C VAL A 162 -42.15 42.16 -1.20
N THR A 163 -42.65 43.21 -1.84
CA THR A 163 -43.63 44.14 -1.26
C THR A 163 -44.93 44.00 -2.04
N GLU A 164 -46.02 43.78 -1.33
CA GLU A 164 -47.38 43.79 -1.87
C GLU A 164 -47.85 45.25 -1.94
N ASN A 165 -48.27 45.71 -3.12
CA ASN A 165 -48.95 47.00 -3.26
C ASN A 165 -50.47 46.79 -3.24
N ASP A 166 -51.22 47.85 -2.95
CA ASP A 166 -52.69 47.83 -2.84
C ASP A 166 -53.38 47.32 -4.12
N ASP A 167 -52.77 47.49 -5.30
CA ASP A 167 -53.28 47.01 -6.60
C ASP A 167 -53.19 45.48 -6.79
N GLY A 168 -52.78 44.72 -5.76
CA GLY A 168 -52.53 43.28 -5.85
C GLY A 168 -51.26 42.93 -6.64
N SER A 169 -50.46 43.93 -7.02
CA SER A 169 -49.20 43.73 -7.73
C SER A 169 -48.03 43.51 -6.74
N PHE A 170 -47.25 42.45 -6.97
CA PHE A 170 -46.04 42.15 -6.21
C PHE A 170 -44.83 42.85 -6.83
N LYS A 171 -44.19 43.77 -6.08
CA LYS A 171 -42.93 44.38 -6.48
C LYS A 171 -41.77 43.65 -5.80
N VAL A 172 -40.80 43.19 -6.60
CA VAL A 172 -39.61 42.50 -6.08
C VAL A 172 -38.40 43.43 -6.13
N GLU A 173 -37.87 43.77 -4.97
CA GLU A 173 -36.68 44.61 -4.83
C GLU A 173 -35.45 43.76 -4.46
N ARG A 174 -34.33 44.01 -5.15
CA ARG A 174 -33.06 43.32 -4.89
C ARG A 174 -32.32 44.06 -3.78
N THR A 175 -31.93 43.34 -2.73
CA THR A 175 -31.18 43.90 -1.58
C THR A 175 -29.68 44.04 -1.88
N ARG A 176 -29.16 43.30 -2.86
CA ARG A 176 -27.74 43.28 -3.23
C ARG A 176 -27.54 43.63 -4.69
N ASP A 177 -26.41 44.29 -4.96
CA ASP A 177 -26.01 44.67 -6.31
C ASP A 177 -25.46 43.46 -7.09
N GLU A 178 -25.66 43.46 -8.40
CA GLU A 178 -25.04 42.50 -9.31
C GLU A 178 -23.60 42.89 -9.60
N CYS A 179 -22.75 41.89 -9.85
CA CYS A 179 -21.38 42.14 -10.25
C CYS A 179 -21.33 42.71 -11.69
N PRO A 180 -20.67 43.85 -11.94
CA PRO A 180 -20.60 44.46 -13.27
C PRO A 180 -19.66 43.73 -14.23
N ASN A 181 -18.92 42.72 -13.77
CA ASN A 181 -17.95 42.01 -14.61
C ASN A 181 -18.68 41.08 -15.60
N PRO A 182 -18.41 41.18 -16.92
CA PRO A 182 -19.02 40.30 -17.93
C PRO A 182 -18.73 38.81 -17.68
N VAL A 183 -17.61 38.47 -17.04
CA VAL A 183 -17.25 37.06 -16.70
C VAL A 183 -18.16 36.48 -15.61
N CYS A 184 -18.68 37.32 -14.71
CA CYS A 184 -19.53 36.84 -13.63
C CYS A 184 -20.92 36.44 -14.13
N GLY A 185 -21.46 37.14 -15.12
CA GLY A 185 -22.80 36.92 -15.66
C GLY A 185 -23.92 37.40 -14.72
N ALA A 186 -25.15 37.45 -15.25
CA ALA A 186 -26.34 37.83 -14.49
C ALA A 186 -26.60 36.88 -13.31
N GLY A 187 -27.04 37.44 -12.17
CA GLY A 187 -27.34 36.67 -10.95
C GLY A 187 -26.20 36.47 -9.96
N VAL A 188 -24.98 36.98 -10.23
CA VAL A 188 -23.88 36.99 -9.25
C VAL A 188 -23.98 38.25 -8.38
N PHE A 189 -24.56 38.10 -7.19
CA PHE A 189 -24.71 39.18 -6.23
C PHE A 189 -23.42 39.46 -5.44
N MET A 190 -23.08 40.74 -5.27
CA MET A 190 -21.98 41.17 -4.41
C MET A 190 -22.36 41.04 -2.93
N ALA A 191 -21.43 40.53 -2.12
CA ALA A 191 -21.56 40.50 -0.67
C ALA A 191 -21.31 41.89 -0.10
N GLN A 192 -22.21 42.36 0.77
CA GLN A 192 -22.03 43.57 1.55
C GLN A 192 -21.20 43.26 2.80
N HIS A 193 -20.03 43.88 2.92
CA HIS A 193 -19.31 44.06 4.16
C HIS A 193 -19.48 45.51 4.62
N LYS A 194 -19.06 45.80 5.86
CA LYS A 194 -19.20 47.15 6.46
C LYS A 194 -18.59 48.24 5.57
N ASP A 195 -17.40 48.01 5.05
CA ASP A 195 -16.62 49.04 4.33
C ASP A 195 -16.49 48.73 2.83
N ARG A 196 -17.00 47.59 2.37
CA ARG A 196 -16.81 47.13 0.99
C ARG A 196 -17.92 46.23 0.47
N LYS A 197 -18.13 46.26 -0.84
CA LYS A 197 -18.90 45.27 -1.59
C LYS A 197 -17.92 44.33 -2.29
N TYR A 198 -18.11 43.03 -2.15
CA TYR A 198 -17.16 42.03 -2.64
C TYR A 198 -17.85 40.98 -3.51
N CYS A 199 -17.30 40.68 -4.68
CA CYS A 199 -17.77 39.59 -5.53
C CYS A 199 -17.08 38.28 -5.16
N GLY A 200 -17.86 37.25 -4.82
CA GLY A 200 -17.34 35.92 -4.52
C GLY A 200 -16.81 35.13 -5.72
N LYS A 201 -17.06 35.58 -6.96
CA LYS A 201 -16.68 34.86 -8.19
C LYS A 201 -15.42 35.42 -8.86
N CYS A 202 -15.33 36.74 -9.02
CA CYS A 202 -14.17 37.41 -9.64
C CYS A 202 -13.28 38.16 -8.64
N HIS A 203 -13.58 38.12 -7.35
CA HIS A 203 -12.85 38.84 -6.29
C HIS A 203 -12.84 40.38 -6.41
N LEU A 204 -13.60 40.95 -7.36
CA LEU A 204 -13.75 42.41 -7.47
C LEU A 204 -14.36 42.99 -6.20
N THR A 205 -13.77 44.10 -5.75
CA THR A 205 -14.16 44.78 -4.53
C THR A 205 -14.41 46.25 -4.82
N TYR A 206 -15.57 46.77 -4.40
CA TYR A 206 -15.87 48.20 -4.37
C TYR A 206 -15.89 48.69 -2.92
N ALA A 207 -15.46 49.93 -2.67
CA ALA A 207 -15.73 50.56 -1.38
C ALA A 207 -17.26 50.74 -1.22
N ALA A 208 -17.78 50.44 -0.04
CA ALA A 208 -19.15 50.82 0.29
C ALA A 208 -19.17 52.35 0.46
N ARG A 209 -20.15 53.03 -0.17
CA ARG A 209 -20.42 54.44 0.10
C ARG A 209 -21.12 54.59 1.43
#